data_AF-A0A397S010-F1
#
_entry.id   AF-A0A397S010-F1
#
_cell.length_a   1.000
_cell.length_b   1.000
_cell.length_c   1.000
_cell.angle_alpha   90.00
_cell.angle_beta   90.00
_cell.angle_gamma   90.00
#
_symmetry.space_group_name_H-M   'P 1'
#
loop_
_entity.id
_entity.type
_entity.pdbx_description
1 polymer ?
#
loop_
_entity_poly.entity_id
_entity_poly.type
_entity_poly.pdbx_seq_one_letter_code
_entity_poly.pdbx_strand_id
1 'polypeptide(L)'
;MFNKNKWKEPIYKQDVIGVIVNGLLAAILGGILGGSLDYLLGIVWNFPISFSVLILVFFIIWRVRKGFYSFHILYPVLALVFLVIGIFVVEYTVVAIGYIQMGYYQIHLILITPLFWEQFLMTPIYELRLGIMYGSAKDIILGILDVIFYIWAFWYTYRMVKGRN
;
A
#
# COMPACT_ATOMS: atom_id res chain seq x y z
N MET A 1 8.80 -10.04 20.25
CA MET A 1 9.90 -9.45 21.04
C MET A 1 10.86 -8.68 20.12
N PHE A 2 10.89 -7.35 20.21
CA PHE A 2 11.91 -6.54 19.54
C PHE A 2 13.24 -6.76 20.28
N ASN A 3 14.18 -7.46 19.65
CA ASN A 3 15.50 -7.67 20.25
C ASN A 3 16.29 -6.36 20.13
N LYS A 4 16.54 -5.67 21.26
CA LYS A 4 17.25 -4.37 21.32
C LYS A 4 18.62 -4.42 20.63
N ASN A 5 19.23 -5.60 20.54
CA ASN A 5 20.54 -5.78 19.93
C ASN A 5 20.53 -5.58 18.41
N LYS A 6 19.41 -5.84 17.72
CA LYS A 6 19.29 -5.66 16.26
C LYS A 6 19.20 -4.21 15.81
N TRP A 7 18.89 -3.29 16.72
CA TRP A 7 18.90 -1.85 16.46
C TRP A 7 20.29 -1.22 16.62
N LYS A 8 21.24 -1.98 17.19
CA LYS A 8 22.62 -1.57 17.40
C LYS A 8 23.56 -2.11 16.31
N GLU A 9 23.02 -2.84 15.33
CA GLU A 9 23.79 -3.32 14.19
C GLU A 9 24.28 -2.12 13.36
N PRO A 10 25.50 -2.17 12.79
CA PRO A 10 26.04 -1.06 12.01
C PRO A 10 25.18 -0.81 10.76
N ILE A 11 24.84 0.45 10.52
CA ILE A 11 24.05 0.88 9.38
C ILE A 11 24.96 1.44 8.30
N TYR A 12 24.98 0.80 7.13
CA TYR A 12 25.70 1.33 5.97
C TYR A 12 24.86 2.40 5.28
N LYS A 13 25.40 3.62 5.16
CA LYS A 13 24.69 4.74 4.53
C LYS A 13 24.23 4.43 3.10
N GLN A 14 25.04 3.69 2.34
CA GLN A 14 24.72 3.29 0.97
C GLN A 14 23.48 2.37 0.92
N ASP A 15 23.38 1.40 1.84
CA ASP A 15 22.20 0.52 1.95
C ASP A 15 20.95 1.30 2.34
N VAL A 16 21.05 2.28 3.25
CA VAL A 16 19.91 3.13 3.61
C VAL A 16 19.40 3.93 2.41
N ILE A 17 20.30 4.57 1.67
CA ILE A 17 19.93 5.33 0.46
C ILE A 17 19.33 4.39 -0.58
N GLY A 18 19.92 3.21 -0.79
CA GLY A 18 19.41 2.19 -1.70
C GLY A 18 18.00 1.73 -1.33
N VAL A 19 17.73 1.49 -0.04
CA VAL A 19 16.41 1.13 0.48
C VAL A 19 15.41 2.27 0.28
N ILE A 20 15.81 3.51 0.56
CA ILE A 20 14.92 4.68 0.40
C ILE A 20 14.54 4.88 -1.05
N VAL A 21 15.52 4.94 -1.96
CA VAL A 21 15.26 5.18 -3.38
C VAL A 21 14.45 4.04 -3.98
N ASN A 22 14.85 2.79 -3.75
CA ASN A 22 14.12 1.64 -4.31
C ASN A 22 12.72 1.48 -3.70
N GLY A 23 12.58 1.74 -2.39
CA GLY A 23 11.30 1.67 -1.69
C GLY A 23 10.32 2.74 -2.14
N LEU A 24 10.77 4.00 -2.27
CA LEU A 24 9.94 5.09 -2.81
C LEU A 24 9.53 4.83 -4.26
N LEU A 25 10.45 4.40 -5.12
CA LEU A 25 10.13 4.06 -6.51
C LEU A 25 9.12 2.90 -6.57
N ALA A 26 9.25 1.90 -5.72
CA ALA A 26 8.30 0.78 -5.64
C ALA A 26 6.92 1.25 -5.18
N ALA A 27 6.86 2.10 -4.16
CA ALA A 27 5.61 2.65 -3.64
C ALA A 27 4.90 3.52 -4.69
N ILE A 28 5.63 4.41 -5.37
CA ILE A 28 5.05 5.30 -6.39
C ILE A 28 4.61 4.51 -7.62
N LEU A 29 5.51 3.75 -8.24
CA LEU A 29 5.20 3.03 -9.49
C LEU A 29 4.22 1.88 -9.24
N GLY A 30 4.42 1.13 -8.15
CA GLY A 30 3.51 0.07 -7.74
C GLY A 30 2.15 0.62 -7.35
N GLY A 31 2.10 1.80 -6.73
CA GLY A 31 0.84 2.46 -6.39
C GLY A 31 0.08 2.96 -7.61
N ILE A 32 0.77 3.58 -8.58
CA ILE A 32 0.16 4.01 -9.84
C ILE A 32 -0.38 2.79 -10.61
N LEU A 33 0.42 1.72 -10.73
CA LEU A 33 0.00 0.50 -11.41
C LEU A 33 -1.18 -0.17 -10.69
N GLY A 34 -1.08 -0.29 -9.37
CA GLY A 34 -2.10 -0.88 -8.51
C GLY A 34 -3.42 -0.11 -8.61
N GLY A 35 -3.39 1.22 -8.46
CA GLY A 35 -4.59 2.04 -8.56
C GLY A 35 -5.19 2.07 -9.96
N SER A 36 -4.37 2.02 -11.01
CA SER A 36 -4.87 1.90 -12.39
C SER A 36 -5.59 0.57 -12.61
N LEU A 37 -5.08 -0.52 -12.04
CA LEU A 37 -5.70 -1.84 -12.11
C LEU A 37 -6.96 -1.93 -11.25
N ASP A 38 -6.95 -1.40 -10.04
CA ASP A 38 -8.15 -1.38 -9.19
C ASP A 38 -9.26 -0.53 -9.81
N TYR A 39 -8.91 0.60 -10.45
CA TYR A 39 -9.86 1.38 -11.24
C TYR A 39 -10.47 0.54 -12.37
N LEU A 40 -9.64 -0.12 -13.19
CA LEU A 40 -10.09 -0.90 -14.33
C LEU A 40 -10.90 -2.13 -13.89
N LEU A 41 -10.42 -2.89 -12.91
CA LEU A 41 -11.05 -4.12 -12.46
C LEU A 41 -12.28 -3.83 -11.61
N GLY A 42 -12.18 -2.91 -10.65
CA GLY A 42 -13.26 -2.56 -9.73
C GLY A 42 -14.38 -1.79 -10.42
N ILE A 43 -14.05 -0.67 -11.07
CA ILE A 43 -15.08 0.24 -11.60
C ILE A 43 -15.56 -0.21 -12.99
N VAL A 44 -14.67 -0.69 -13.87
CA VAL A 44 -15.07 -1.09 -15.23
C VAL A 44 -15.57 -2.54 -15.28
N TRP A 45 -14.94 -3.47 -14.54
CA TRP A 45 -15.29 -4.90 -14.60
C TRP A 45 -16.06 -5.42 -13.37
N ASN A 46 -16.38 -4.56 -12.39
CA ASN A 46 -17.07 -4.94 -11.15
C ASN A 46 -16.39 -6.10 -10.39
N PHE A 47 -15.07 -6.18 -10.47
CA PHE A 47 -14.30 -7.18 -9.76
C PHE A 47 -14.24 -6.82 -8.27
N PRO A 48 -14.63 -7.73 -7.36
CA PRO A 48 -14.94 -7.37 -5.97
C PRO A 48 -13.73 -7.29 -5.03
N ILE A 49 -12.50 -7.59 -5.49
CA ILE A 49 -11.31 -7.66 -4.63
C ILE A 49 -10.23 -6.73 -5.18
N SER A 50 -9.63 -5.92 -4.30
CA SER A 50 -8.49 -5.06 -4.63
C SER A 50 -7.23 -5.89 -4.91
N PHE A 51 -6.71 -5.80 -6.13
CA PHE A 51 -5.44 -6.46 -6.52
C PHE A 51 -4.22 -5.57 -6.23
N SER A 52 -4.44 -4.26 -6.08
CA SER A 52 -3.36 -3.29 -5.87
C SER A 52 -2.48 -3.61 -4.67
N VAL A 53 -3.06 -4.12 -3.57
CA VAL A 53 -2.34 -4.49 -2.36
C VAL A 53 -1.33 -5.60 -2.63
N LEU A 54 -1.71 -6.64 -3.39
CA LEU A 54 -0.82 -7.75 -3.72
C LEU A 54 0.36 -7.28 -4.59
N ILE A 55 0.07 -6.41 -5.56
CA ILE A 55 1.07 -5.84 -6.46
C ILE A 55 2.05 -4.97 -5.66
N LEU A 56 1.55 -4.08 -4.81
CA LEU A 56 2.37 -3.24 -3.94
C LEU A 56 3.31 -4.06 -3.07
N VAL A 57 2.78 -5.09 -2.40
CA VAL A 57 3.57 -5.98 -1.54
C VAL A 57 4.70 -6.63 -2.33
N PHE A 58 4.40 -7.18 -3.51
CA PHE A 58 5.42 -7.81 -4.37
C PHE A 58 6.51 -6.82 -4.78
N PHE A 59 6.12 -5.65 -5.30
CA PHE A 59 7.06 -4.62 -5.76
C PHE A 59 7.93 -4.09 -4.63
N ILE A 60 7.34 -3.80 -3.47
CA ILE A 60 8.06 -3.27 -2.30
C ILE A 60 9.03 -4.30 -1.76
N ILE A 61 8.60 -5.55 -1.53
CA ILE A 61 9.50 -6.61 -1.03
C ILE A 61 10.69 -6.78 -1.97
N TRP A 62 10.43 -6.88 -3.28
CA TRP A 62 11.48 -7.13 -4.27
C TRP A 62 12.47 -5.97 -4.35
N ARG A 63 11.98 -4.73 -4.41
CA ARG A 63 12.81 -3.53 -4.55
C ARG A 63 13.57 -3.18 -3.26
N VAL A 64 12.90 -3.22 -2.11
CA VAL A 64 13.55 -2.94 -0.81
C VAL A 64 14.64 -3.96 -0.53
N ARG A 65 14.39 -5.26 -0.79
CA ARG A 65 15.45 -6.27 -0.67
C ARG A 65 16.64 -5.90 -1.55
N LYS A 66 16.45 -5.60 -2.83
CA LYS A 66 17.55 -5.19 -3.72
C LYS A 66 18.29 -3.91 -3.27
N GLY A 67 17.69 -3.11 -2.40
CA GLY A 67 18.27 -1.86 -1.90
C GLY A 67 19.33 -2.01 -0.81
N PHE A 68 19.51 -3.20 -0.22
CA PHE A 68 20.53 -3.44 0.81
C PHE A 68 21.32 -4.73 0.57
N TYR A 69 22.58 -4.73 1.00
CA TYR A 69 23.43 -5.92 1.03
C TYR A 69 23.53 -6.52 2.43
N SER A 70 23.74 -5.69 3.45
CA SER A 70 23.76 -6.14 4.84
C SER A 70 22.40 -5.92 5.48
N PHE A 71 21.91 -6.84 6.30
CA PHE A 71 20.61 -6.70 6.96
C PHE A 71 20.67 -5.70 8.12
N HIS A 72 19.61 -4.91 8.28
CA HIS A 72 19.34 -4.10 9.48
C HIS A 72 17.83 -4.05 9.74
N ILE A 73 17.40 -4.01 11.01
CA ILE A 73 15.96 -4.02 11.39
C ILE A 73 15.19 -2.78 10.89
N LEU A 74 15.91 -1.71 10.57
CA LEU A 74 15.34 -0.50 9.97
C LEU A 74 14.71 -0.78 8.60
N TYR A 75 15.24 -1.71 7.80
CA TYR A 75 14.76 -1.91 6.43
C TYR A 75 13.36 -2.54 6.35
N PRO A 76 13.02 -3.57 7.16
CA PRO A 76 11.63 -4.02 7.30
C PRO A 76 10.69 -2.90 7.75
N VAL A 77 11.12 -2.02 8.66
CA VAL A 77 10.31 -0.88 9.13
C VAL A 77 10.08 0.11 7.99
N LEU A 78 11.13 0.47 7.26
CA LEU A 78 11.03 1.32 6.07
C LEU A 78 10.13 0.69 5.00
N ALA A 79 10.19 -0.63 4.79
CA ALA A 79 9.30 -1.33 3.86
C ALA A 79 7.82 -1.15 4.23
N LEU A 80 7.47 -1.16 5.52
CA LEU A 80 6.10 -0.89 5.97
C LEU A 80 5.71 0.58 5.72
N VAL A 81 6.63 1.52 5.93
CA VAL A 81 6.41 2.93 5.58
C VAL A 81 6.15 3.09 4.08
N PHE A 82 6.95 2.44 3.23
CA PHE A 82 6.73 2.45 1.78
C PHE A 82 5.42 1.76 1.37
N LEU A 83 4.97 0.74 2.11
CA LEU A 83 3.68 0.11 1.87
C LEU A 83 2.53 1.10 2.12
N VAL A 84 2.57 1.84 3.23
CA VAL A 84 1.59 2.90 3.54
C VAL A 84 1.61 3.98 2.46
N ILE A 85 2.79 4.45 2.04
CA ILE A 85 2.93 5.42 0.93
C ILE A 85 2.36 4.84 -0.36
N GLY A 86 2.60 3.56 -0.64
CA GLY A 86 2.09 2.88 -1.82
C GLY A 86 0.56 2.83 -1.85
N ILE A 87 -0.06 2.46 -0.74
CA ILE A 87 -1.54 2.47 -0.58
C ILE A 87 -2.08 3.88 -0.82
N PHE A 88 -1.42 4.90 -0.29
CA PHE A 88 -1.81 6.29 -0.52
C PHE A 88 -1.79 6.65 -2.01
N VAL A 89 -0.75 6.22 -2.73
CA VAL A 89 -0.63 6.45 -4.18
C VAL A 89 -1.68 5.66 -4.96
N VAL A 90 -2.06 4.45 -4.52
CA VAL A 90 -3.17 3.68 -5.13
C VAL A 90 -4.46 4.48 -5.07
N GLU A 91 -4.86 4.91 -3.87
CA GLU A 91 -6.10 5.67 -3.66
C GLU A 91 -6.10 6.97 -4.46
N TYR A 92 -4.99 7.70 -4.41
CA TYR A 92 -4.83 8.91 -5.22
C TYR A 92 -5.01 8.62 -6.71
N THR A 93 -4.43 7.51 -7.20
CA THR A 93 -4.51 7.14 -8.62
C THR A 93 -5.93 6.77 -9.02
N VAL A 94 -6.64 5.96 -8.23
CA VAL A 94 -8.04 5.59 -8.49
C VAL A 94 -8.90 6.84 -8.60
N VAL A 95 -8.79 7.73 -7.61
CA VAL A 95 -9.56 8.98 -7.58
C VAL A 95 -9.17 9.89 -8.75
N ALA A 96 -7.87 10.08 -9.00
CA ALA A 96 -7.38 10.90 -10.10
C ALA A 96 -7.94 10.43 -11.45
N ILE A 97 -7.89 9.12 -11.74
CA ILE A 97 -8.45 8.56 -12.97
C ILE A 97 -9.96 8.83 -13.05
N GLY A 98 -10.71 8.60 -11.97
CA GLY A 98 -12.15 8.88 -11.93
C GLY A 98 -12.49 10.35 -12.23
N TYR A 99 -11.76 11.29 -11.66
CA TYR A 99 -11.96 12.72 -11.91
C TYR A 99 -11.60 13.13 -13.34
N ILE A 100 -10.51 12.59 -13.89
CA ILE A 100 -10.14 12.81 -15.30
C ILE A 100 -11.27 12.36 -16.22
N GLN A 101 -11.86 11.18 -15.97
CA GLN A 101 -12.96 10.67 -16.78
C GLN A 101 -14.23 11.53 -16.70
N MET A 102 -14.49 12.15 -15.54
CA MET A 102 -15.61 13.08 -15.36
C MET A 102 -15.33 14.50 -15.92
N GLY A 103 -14.14 14.75 -16.46
CA GLY A 103 -13.75 16.06 -17.01
C GLY A 103 -13.29 17.08 -15.98
N TYR A 104 -13.00 16.65 -14.74
CA TYR A 104 -12.47 17.53 -13.69
C TYR A 104 -10.94 17.53 -13.69
N TYR A 105 -10.33 18.65 -14.10
CA TYR A 105 -8.87 18.77 -14.21
C TYR A 105 -8.19 19.40 -12.96
N GLN A 106 -8.97 19.78 -11.94
CA GLN A 106 -8.44 20.33 -10.68
C GLN A 106 -8.07 19.25 -9.64
N ILE A 107 -7.50 18.15 -10.12
CA ILE A 107 -7.20 16.94 -9.32
C ILE A 107 -6.24 17.20 -8.16
N HIS A 108 -5.36 18.20 -8.30
CA HIS A 108 -4.40 18.58 -7.26
C HIS A 108 -5.09 19.10 -5.98
N LEU A 109 -6.32 19.60 -6.05
CA LEU A 109 -7.07 20.04 -4.88
C LEU A 109 -7.57 18.87 -4.02
N ILE A 110 -7.66 17.66 -4.58
CA ILE A 110 -8.14 16.44 -3.90
C ILE A 110 -7.21 16.07 -2.74
N LEU A 111 -5.89 16.22 -2.92
CA LEU A 111 -4.89 15.95 -1.89
C LEU A 111 -5.06 16.80 -0.62
N ILE A 112 -5.74 17.94 -0.74
CA ILE A 112 -5.95 18.89 0.35
C ILE A 112 -7.33 18.67 1.00
N THR A 113 -8.20 17.87 0.37
CA THR A 113 -9.54 17.62 0.93
C THR A 113 -9.46 16.65 2.12
N PRO A 114 -10.04 17.01 3.28
CA PRO A 114 -10.08 16.11 4.43
C PRO A 114 -10.74 14.77 4.13
N LEU A 115 -11.72 14.76 3.21
CA LEU A 115 -12.45 13.56 2.79
C LEU A 115 -11.52 12.53 2.13
N PHE A 116 -10.54 12.97 1.34
CA PHE A 116 -9.57 12.07 0.73
C PHE A 116 -8.71 11.36 1.79
N TRP A 117 -8.27 12.09 2.82
CA TRP A 117 -7.50 11.52 3.93
C TRP A 117 -8.33 10.57 4.80
N GLU A 118 -9.60 10.88 5.02
CA GLU A 118 -10.53 9.97 5.69
C GLU A 118 -10.72 8.68 4.88
N GLN A 119 -10.96 8.80 3.57
CA GLN A 119 -11.11 7.64 2.68
C GLN A 119 -9.86 6.77 2.69
N PHE A 120 -8.68 7.36 2.56
CA PHE A 120 -7.40 6.63 2.61
C PHE A 120 -7.19 5.86 3.92
N LEU A 121 -7.42 6.51 5.08
CA LEU A 121 -7.24 5.86 6.38
C LEU A 121 -8.27 4.75 6.60
N MET A 122 -9.47 4.92 6.02
CA MET A 122 -10.58 3.98 6.13
C MET A 122 -10.61 2.95 5.00
N THR A 123 -9.72 3.02 3.99
CA THR A 123 -9.71 2.10 2.84
C THR A 123 -9.88 0.64 3.26
N PRO A 124 -9.14 0.10 4.24
CA PRO A 124 -9.24 -1.30 4.60
C PRO A 124 -10.61 -1.69 5.20
N ILE A 125 -11.38 -0.72 5.70
CA ILE A 125 -12.66 -0.95 6.40
C ILE A 125 -13.85 -0.29 5.69
N TYR A 126 -13.63 0.30 4.52
CA TYR A 126 -14.65 1.04 3.79
C TYR A 126 -15.79 0.12 3.33
N GLU A 127 -15.46 -0.96 2.61
CA GLU A 127 -16.44 -1.96 2.16
C GLU A 127 -17.17 -2.61 3.34
N LEU A 128 -16.45 -2.88 4.44
CA LEU A 128 -17.05 -3.41 5.66
C LEU A 128 -18.08 -2.44 6.25
N ARG A 129 -17.75 -1.15 6.31
CA ARG A 129 -18.65 -0.09 6.78
C ARG A 129 -19.89 0.01 5.88
N LEU A 130 -19.71 -0.01 4.55
CA LEU A 130 -20.84 0.03 3.61
C LEU A 130 -21.74 -1.19 3.78
N GLY A 131 -21.16 -2.38 3.89
CA GLY A 131 -21.90 -3.62 4.10
C GLY A 131 -22.73 -3.60 5.38
N ILE A 132 -22.16 -3.09 6.49
CA ILE A 132 -22.89 -2.92 7.76
C ILE A 132 -24.01 -1.87 7.61
N MET A 133 -23.74 -0.75 6.95
CA MET A 133 -24.69 0.36 6.80
C MET A 133 -25.89 -0.02 5.93
N TYR A 134 -25.66 -0.77 4.84
CA TYR A 134 -26.69 -1.14 3.87
C TYR A 134 -27.24 -2.56 4.07
N GLY A 135 -26.75 -3.31 5.06
CA GLY A 135 -27.18 -4.69 5.33
C GLY A 135 -26.79 -5.69 4.23
N SER A 136 -25.75 -5.38 3.44
CA SER A 136 -25.30 -6.20 2.32
C SER A 136 -24.30 -7.26 2.81
N ALA A 137 -24.74 -8.52 2.88
CA ALA A 137 -23.87 -9.63 3.29
C ALA A 137 -22.65 -9.78 2.37
N LYS A 138 -22.79 -9.47 1.07
CA LYS A 138 -21.70 -9.49 0.11
C LYS A 138 -20.60 -8.50 0.51
N ASP A 139 -20.97 -7.25 0.77
CA ASP A 139 -19.99 -6.18 1.02
C ASP A 139 -19.36 -6.35 2.41
N ILE A 140 -20.09 -6.92 3.38
CA ILE A 140 -19.52 -7.35 4.67
C ILE A 140 -18.42 -8.41 4.46
N ILE A 141 -18.69 -9.44 3.65
CA ILE A 141 -17.72 -10.51 3.38
C ILE A 141 -16.48 -9.94 2.68
N LEU A 142 -16.69 -9.11 1.64
CA LEU A 142 -15.59 -8.48 0.89
C LEU A 142 -14.77 -7.56 1.79
N GLY A 143 -15.42 -6.73 2.62
CA GLY A 143 -14.74 -5.88 3.58
C GLY A 143 -13.92 -6.67 4.61
N ILE A 144 -14.42 -7.80 5.11
CA ILE A 144 -13.62 -8.68 5.99
C ILE A 144 -12.39 -9.23 5.25
N LEU A 145 -12.56 -9.67 4.00
CA LEU A 145 -11.45 -10.17 3.19
C LEU A 145 -10.40 -9.09 2.94
N ASP A 146 -10.82 -7.86 2.64
CA ASP A 146 -9.90 -6.73 2.44
C ASP A 146 -9.12 -6.43 3.72
N VAL A 147 -9.76 -6.36 4.89
CA VAL A 147 -9.07 -6.21 6.18
C VAL A 147 -8.02 -7.31 6.36
N ILE A 148 -8.38 -8.57 6.09
CA ILE A 148 -7.46 -9.71 6.20
C ILE A 148 -6.29 -9.56 5.22
N PHE A 149 -6.54 -9.15 3.97
CA PHE A 149 -5.48 -8.93 2.98
C PHE A 149 -4.54 -7.81 3.36
N TYR A 150 -5.05 -6.71 3.91
CA TYR A 150 -4.23 -5.62 4.43
C TYR A 150 -3.35 -6.09 5.59
N ILE A 151 -3.93 -6.76 6.60
CA ILE A 151 -3.15 -7.31 7.72
C ILE A 151 -2.08 -8.28 7.22
N TRP A 152 -2.46 -9.16 6.29
CA TRP A 152 -1.54 -10.10 5.65
C TRP A 152 -0.42 -9.37 4.91
N ALA A 153 -0.72 -8.31 4.17
CA ALA A 153 0.25 -7.51 3.42
C ALA A 153 1.31 -6.90 4.34
N PHE A 154 0.91 -6.30 5.46
CA PHE A 154 1.84 -5.76 6.46
C PHE A 154 2.72 -6.85 7.07
N TRP A 155 2.09 -7.94 7.54
CA TRP A 155 2.81 -9.05 8.15
C TRP A 155 3.79 -9.71 7.18
N TYR A 156 3.35 -9.98 5.96
CA TYR A 156 4.13 -10.64 4.92
C TYR A 156 5.30 -9.76 4.45
N THR A 157 5.06 -8.47 4.22
CA THR A 157 6.12 -7.50 3.86
C THR A 157 7.21 -7.47 4.92
N TYR A 158 6.83 -7.32 6.19
CA TYR A 158 7.78 -7.32 7.29
C TYR A 158 8.58 -8.63 7.35
N ARG A 159 7.90 -9.78 7.27
CA ARG A 159 8.55 -11.10 7.37
C ARG A 159 9.51 -11.35 6.22
N MET A 160 9.13 -11.01 4.99
CA MET A 160 9.94 -11.28 3.79
C MET A 160 11.18 -10.38 3.73
N VAL A 161 11.06 -9.10 4.07
CA VAL A 161 12.23 -8.21 4.14
C VAL A 161 13.17 -8.63 5.27
N LYS A 162 12.61 -9.04 6.42
CA LYS A 162 13.40 -9.56 7.56
C LYS A 162 14.09 -10.90 7.28
N GLY A 163 13.45 -11.79 6.54
CA GLY A 163 13.94 -13.16 6.28
C GLY A 163 14.99 -13.27 5.17
N ARG A 164 15.60 -12.17 4.73
CA ARG A 164 16.75 -12.22 3.83
C ARG A 164 18.00 -12.46 4.67
N ASN A 165 18.30 -13.75 4.88
CA ASN A 165 19.61 -14.21 5.33
C ASN A 165 20.41 -14.64 4.10
#